data_AF-A0A540WGQ8-F1
#
_entry.id   AF-A0A540WGQ8-F1
#
_cell.length_a   1.000
_cell.length_b   1.000
_cell.length_c   1.000
_cell.angle_alpha   90.00
_cell.angle_beta   90.00
_cell.angle_gamma   90.00
#
_symmetry.space_group_name_H-M   'P 1'
#
loop_
_entity.id
_entity.type
_entity.pdbx_description
1 polymer ?
#
loop_
_entity_poly.entity_id
_entity_poly.type
_entity_poly.pdbx_seq_one_letter_code
_entity_poly.pdbx_strand_id
1 'polypeptide(L)'
;RSVRKLIFICLILWGGCASLTGIVHNIPALAAIRFILGVVEAAVMPAMLIYISNWFTKSERSRANTFLILGNPVTVLWMSVVSGYLIQAFGWREMFIIEGVPAVIWAFCWWVLVKDKPSQVSWLAESEKAALQE
;
A
#
# COMPACT_ATOMS: atom_id res chain seq x y z
N ARG A 1 5.90 -17.03 1.58
CA ARG A 1 6.39 -16.01 0.63
C ARG A 1 6.48 -14.67 1.38
N SER A 2 7.46 -13.82 1.07
CA SER A 2 7.68 -12.55 1.79
C SER A 2 6.60 -11.53 1.41
N VAL A 3 5.75 -11.17 2.37
CA VAL A 3 4.71 -10.15 2.20
C VAL A 3 5.35 -8.78 1.96
N ARG A 4 6.45 -8.50 2.66
CA ARG A 4 7.24 -7.29 2.49
C ARG A 4 7.67 -7.08 1.04
N LYS A 5 8.23 -8.12 0.40
CA LYS A 5 8.66 -8.05 -1.00
C LYS A 5 7.49 -7.80 -1.95
N LEU A 6 6.36 -8.46 -1.70
CA LEU A 6 5.17 -8.30 -2.54
C LEU A 6 4.61 -6.88 -2.44
N ILE A 7 4.38 -6.36 -1.23
CA ILE A 7 3.86 -5.01 -1.02
C ILE A 7 4.82 -3.95 -1.57
N PHE A 8 6.13 -4.14 -1.41
CA PHE A 8 7.13 -3.25 -2.01
C PHE A 8 6.98 -3.15 -3.53
N ILE A 9 6.91 -4.29 -4.23
CA ILE A 9 6.73 -4.32 -5.69
C ILE A 9 5.39 -3.69 -6.07
N CYS A 10 4.32 -3.98 -5.33
CA CYS A 10 3.01 -3.38 -5.57
C CYS A 10 3.04 -1.85 -5.45
N LEU A 11 3.66 -1.29 -4.40
CA LEU A 11 3.74 0.17 -4.21
C LEU A 11 4.57 0.85 -5.30
N ILE A 12 5.68 0.24 -5.73
CA ILE A 12 6.49 0.75 -6.84
C ILE A 12 5.68 0.75 -8.15
N LEU A 13 5.02 -0.36 -8.47
CA LEU A 13 4.20 -0.47 -9.67
C LEU A 13 3.01 0.49 -9.62
N TRP A 14 2.36 0.63 -8.48
CA TRP A 14 1.25 1.56 -8.28
C TRP A 14 1.70 3.01 -8.51
N GLY A 15 2.76 3.46 -7.85
CA GLY A 15 3.28 4.83 -8.00
C GLY A 15 3.81 5.12 -9.41
N GLY A 16 4.44 4.12 -10.05
CA GLY A 16 4.88 4.20 -11.44
C GLY A 16 3.70 4.31 -12.42
N CYS A 17 2.69 3.45 -12.29
CA CYS A 17 1.48 3.48 -13.12
C CYS A 17 0.65 4.77 -12.91
N ALA A 18 0.56 5.26 -11.67
CA ALA A 18 -0.07 6.55 -11.36
C ALA A 18 0.66 7.68 -12.10
N SER A 19 1.99 7.77 -11.98
CA SER A 19 2.78 8.80 -12.67
C SER A 19 2.68 8.70 -14.19
N LEU A 20 2.71 7.49 -14.76
CA LEU A 20 2.53 7.25 -16.20
C LEU A 20 1.16 7.70 -16.71
N THR A 21 0.12 7.62 -15.86
CA THR A 21 -1.23 8.12 -16.20
C THR A 21 -1.21 9.62 -16.47
N GLY A 22 -0.39 10.40 -15.76
CA GLY A 22 -0.25 11.84 -16.01
C GLY A 22 0.42 12.16 -17.36
N ILE A 23 1.27 11.27 -17.87
CA ILE A 23 2.10 11.50 -19.07
C ILE A 23 1.49 10.85 -20.33
N VAL A 24 0.56 9.90 -20.17
CA VAL A 24 -0.03 9.19 -21.32
C VAL A 24 -0.91 10.10 -22.19
N HIS A 25 -0.89 9.88 -23.50
CA HIS A 25 -1.67 10.65 -24.48
C HIS A 25 -2.57 9.80 -25.37
N ASN A 26 -2.52 8.46 -25.22
CA ASN A 26 -3.27 7.54 -26.05
C ASN A 26 -4.18 6.64 -25.19
N ILE A 27 -5.38 6.35 -25.70
CA ILE A 27 -6.39 5.55 -25.00
C ILE A 27 -5.93 4.11 -24.76
N PRO A 28 -5.29 3.40 -25.71
CA PRO A 28 -4.86 2.02 -25.49
C PRO A 28 -3.83 1.87 -24.35
N ALA A 29 -2.85 2.77 -24.23
CA ALA A 29 -1.89 2.72 -23.14
C ALA A 29 -2.53 3.11 -21.80
N LEU A 30 -3.48 4.06 -21.79
CA LEU A 30 -4.26 4.35 -20.58
C LEU A 30 -5.01 3.11 -20.09
N ALA A 31 -5.66 2.37 -21.00
CA ALA A 31 -6.35 1.12 -20.66
C ALA A 31 -5.38 0.05 -20.10
N ALA A 32 -4.21 -0.10 -20.72
CA ALA A 32 -3.18 -1.02 -20.24
C ALA A 32 -2.66 -0.63 -18.84
N ILE A 33 -2.38 0.66 -18.60
CA ILE A 33 -1.95 1.17 -17.29
C ILE A 33 -3.01 0.87 -16.23
N ARG A 34 -4.29 1.12 -16.53
CA ARG A 34 -5.39 0.86 -15.59
C ARG A 34 -5.60 -0.62 -15.31
N PHE A 35 -5.42 -1.47 -16.32
CA PHE A 35 -5.44 -2.92 -16.12
C PHE A 35 -4.34 -3.37 -15.17
N ILE A 36 -3.10 -2.91 -15.38
CA ILE A 36 -1.95 -3.24 -14.51
C ILE A 36 -2.21 -2.74 -13.08
N LEU A 37 -2.71 -1.51 -12.93
CA LEU A 37 -3.00 -0.92 -11.63
C LEU A 37 -4.04 -1.75 -10.86
N GLY A 38 -5.10 -2.22 -11.53
CA GLY A 38 -6.09 -3.13 -10.92
C GLY A 38 -5.51 -4.49 -10.50
N VAL A 39 -4.63 -5.07 -11.32
CA VAL A 39 -3.92 -6.33 -10.97
C VAL A 39 -3.04 -6.14 -9.73
N VAL A 40 -2.35 -5.00 -9.64
CA VAL A 40 -1.48 -4.67 -8.51
C VAL A 40 -2.29 -4.50 -7.22
N GLU A 41 -3.40 -3.77 -7.26
CA GLU A 41 -4.26 -3.52 -6.10
C GLU A 41 -4.91 -4.80 -5.57
N ALA A 42 -5.30 -5.73 -6.46
CA ALA A 42 -5.88 -7.01 -6.07
C ALA A 42 -4.95 -7.87 -5.18
N ALA A 43 -3.63 -7.69 -5.29
CA ALA A 43 -2.65 -8.42 -4.48
C ALA A 43 -2.43 -7.82 -3.08
N VAL A 44 -2.78 -6.56 -2.85
CA VAL A 44 -2.46 -5.83 -1.60
C VAL A 44 -3.29 -6.35 -0.42
N MET A 45 -4.61 -6.46 -0.59
CA MET A 45 -5.51 -6.93 0.48
C MET A 45 -5.14 -8.31 1.04
N PRO A 46 -5.00 -9.38 0.22
CA PRO A 46 -4.64 -10.70 0.75
C PRO A 46 -3.25 -10.71 1.39
N ALA A 47 -2.30 -9.93 0.86
CA ALA A 47 -0.97 -9.82 1.44
C ALA A 47 -1.01 -9.16 2.83
N MET A 48 -1.79 -8.10 3.01
CA MET A 48 -1.95 -7.44 4.30
C MET A 48 -2.69 -8.30 5.33
N LEU A 49 -3.68 -9.09 4.91
CA LEU A 49 -4.34 -10.05 5.82
C LEU A 49 -3.36 -11.12 6.32
N ILE A 50 -2.48 -11.63 5.47
CA ILE A 50 -1.40 -12.55 5.86
C ILE A 50 -0.43 -11.85 6.82
N TYR A 51 -0.11 -10.58 6.58
CA TYR A 51 0.75 -9.80 7.48
C TYR A 51 0.13 -9.68 8.88
N ILE A 52 -1.14 -9.28 8.96
CA ILE A 52 -1.87 -9.16 10.23
C ILE A 52 -1.92 -10.51 10.94
N SER A 53 -2.16 -11.61 10.21
CA SER A 53 -2.17 -12.94 10.82
C SER A 53 -0.83 -13.34 11.44
N ASN A 54 0.30 -12.85 10.91
CA ASN A 54 1.63 -13.15 11.46
C ASN A 54 2.02 -12.27 12.65
N TRP A 55 1.42 -11.09 12.77
CA TRP A 55 1.81 -10.06 13.74
C TRP A 55 0.79 -9.83 14.86
N PHE A 56 -0.41 -10.39 14.75
CA PHE A 56 -1.48 -10.26 15.73
C PHE A 56 -2.03 -11.61 16.17
N THR A 57 -2.36 -11.71 17.45
CA THR A 57 -3.01 -12.87 18.07
C THR A 57 -4.45 -13.03 17.59
N LYS A 58 -5.05 -14.23 17.70
CA LYS A 58 -6.41 -14.50 17.21
C LYS A 58 -7.47 -13.55 17.77
N SER A 59 -7.33 -13.14 19.04
CA SER A 59 -8.24 -12.17 19.69
C SER A 59 -8.10 -10.75 19.14
N GLU A 60 -6.91 -10.35 18.70
CA GLU A 60 -6.62 -8.99 18.23
C GLU A 60 -6.78 -8.83 16.71
N ARG A 61 -6.71 -9.93 15.94
CA ARG A 61 -6.83 -9.94 14.47
C ARG A 61 -8.10 -9.26 13.97
N SER A 62 -9.23 -9.45 14.65
CA SER A 62 -10.50 -8.81 14.25
C SER A 62 -10.39 -7.28 14.30
N ARG A 63 -9.85 -6.73 15.40
CA ARG A 63 -9.63 -5.28 15.55
C ARG A 63 -8.63 -4.76 14.52
N ALA A 64 -7.51 -5.46 14.31
CA ALA A 64 -6.50 -5.07 13.33
C ALA A 64 -7.05 -5.04 11.89
N ASN A 65 -7.87 -6.04 11.52
CA ASN A 65 -8.55 -6.07 10.22
C ASN A 65 -9.56 -4.94 10.08
N THR A 66 -10.32 -4.61 11.13
CA THR A 66 -11.23 -3.46 11.12
C THR A 66 -10.46 -2.16 10.87
N PHE A 67 -9.33 -1.93 11.56
CA PHE A 67 -8.50 -0.76 11.32
C PHE A 67 -7.98 -0.68 9.88
N LEU A 68 -7.56 -1.81 9.31
CA LEU A 68 -7.13 -1.87 7.91
C LEU A 68 -8.24 -1.46 6.95
N ILE A 69 -9.45 -1.97 7.16
CA ILE A 69 -10.62 -1.66 6.31
C ILE A 69 -11.05 -0.19 6.47
N LEU A 70 -11.03 0.32 7.71
CA LEU A 70 -11.33 1.73 8.01
C LEU A 70 -10.31 2.70 7.38
N GLY A 71 -9.12 2.22 7.01
CA GLY A 71 -8.15 3.01 6.24
C GLY A 71 -8.73 3.50 4.91
N ASN A 72 -9.53 2.69 4.22
CA ASN A 72 -10.06 3.01 2.90
C ASN A 72 -10.91 4.30 2.86
N PRO A 73 -12.01 4.44 3.64
CA PRO A 73 -12.82 5.66 3.63
C PRO A 73 -12.02 6.91 4.04
N VAL A 74 -11.08 6.77 4.97
CA VAL A 74 -10.20 7.86 5.39
C VAL A 74 -9.30 8.28 4.22
N THR A 75 -8.66 7.33 3.54
CA THR A 75 -7.82 7.63 2.37
C THR A 75 -8.60 8.26 1.24
N VAL A 76 -9.83 7.81 0.96
CA VAL A 76 -10.68 8.39 -0.10
C VAL A 76 -11.03 9.83 0.20
N LEU A 77 -11.37 10.15 1.45
CA LEU A 77 -11.68 11.51 1.88
C LEU A 77 -10.46 12.42 1.74
N TRP A 78 -9.31 12.00 2.25
CA TRP A 78 -8.06 12.75 2.16
C TRP A 78 -7.62 12.94 0.70
N MET A 79 -7.66 11.88 -0.10
CA MET A 79 -7.27 11.92 -1.51
C MET A 79 -8.16 12.89 -2.26
N SER A 80 -9.48 12.85 -2.09
CA SER A 80 -10.41 13.77 -2.77
C SER A 80 -10.08 15.25 -2.52
N VAL A 81 -9.71 15.61 -1.29
CA VAL A 81 -9.33 16.97 -0.93
C VAL A 81 -7.99 17.36 -1.56
N VAL A 82 -6.96 16.51 -1.38
CA VAL A 82 -5.61 16.76 -1.89
C VAL A 82 -5.60 16.84 -3.41
N SER A 83 -6.23 15.89 -4.09
CA SER A 83 -6.40 15.87 -5.54
C SER A 83 -7.11 17.13 -6.04
N GLY A 84 -8.16 17.59 -5.35
CA GLY A 84 -8.87 18.82 -5.71
C GLY A 84 -7.96 20.06 -5.74
N TYR A 85 -7.15 20.25 -4.69
CA TYR A 85 -6.18 21.35 -4.64
C TYR A 85 -5.08 21.22 -5.69
N LEU A 86 -4.56 20.01 -5.91
CA LEU A 86 -3.53 19.76 -6.92
C LEU A 86 -4.03 20.01 -8.34
N ILE A 87 -5.27 19.60 -8.66
CA ILE A 87 -5.89 19.87 -9.95
C ILE A 87 -6.04 21.38 -10.16
N GLN A 88 -6.46 22.13 -9.14
CA GLN A 88 -6.62 23.58 -9.24
C GLN A 88 -5.28 24.31 -9.45
N ALA A 89 -4.20 23.84 -8.81
CA ALA A 89 -2.89 24.49 -8.87
C ALA A 89 -2.04 24.08 -10.09
N PHE A 90 -2.05 22.80 -10.46
CA PHE A 90 -1.12 22.21 -11.45
C PHE A 90 -1.82 21.46 -12.59
N GLY A 91 -3.14 21.23 -12.49
CA GLY A 91 -3.90 20.42 -13.43
C GLY A 91 -3.89 18.92 -13.10
N TRP A 92 -4.80 18.19 -13.73
CA TRP A 92 -5.03 16.77 -13.44
C TRP A 92 -3.87 15.86 -13.84
N ARG A 93 -3.05 16.27 -14.82
CA ARG A 93 -1.90 15.49 -15.29
C ARG A 93 -0.78 15.47 -14.25
N GLU A 94 -0.42 16.64 -13.76
CA GLU A 94 0.61 16.82 -12.73
C GLU A 94 0.16 16.26 -11.39
N MET A 95 -1.14 16.34 -11.07
CA MET A 95 -1.70 15.67 -9.89
C MET A 95 -1.34 14.18 -9.85
N PHE A 96 -1.53 13.44 -10.94
CA PHE A 96 -1.19 11.99 -10.99
C PHE A 96 0.30 11.72 -10.77
N ILE A 97 1.18 12.60 -11.26
CA ILE A 97 2.63 12.49 -11.09
C ILE A 97 3.00 12.79 -9.64
N ILE A 98 2.46 13.88 -9.09
CA ILE A 98 2.70 14.32 -7.71
C ILE A 98 2.19 13.29 -6.71
N GLU A 99 1.08 12.61 -6.97
CA GLU A 99 0.56 11.54 -6.08
C GLU A 99 1.33 10.22 -6.21
N GLY A 100 1.88 9.92 -7.40
CA GLY A 100 2.69 8.73 -7.61
C GLY A 100 4.02 8.74 -6.86
N VAL A 101 4.65 9.92 -6.73
CA VAL A 101 5.97 10.07 -6.08
C VAL A 101 5.96 9.66 -4.59
N PRO A 102 5.05 10.16 -3.74
CA PRO A 102 4.92 9.73 -2.34
C PRO A 102 4.71 8.23 -2.19
N ALA A 103 3.98 7.58 -3.11
CA ALA A 103 3.77 6.13 -3.06
C ALA A 103 5.08 5.35 -3.30
N VAL A 104 5.92 5.82 -4.22
CA VAL A 104 7.26 5.24 -4.44
C VAL A 104 8.15 5.44 -3.22
N ILE A 105 8.16 6.64 -2.63
CA ILE A 105 8.91 6.93 -1.39
C ILE A 105 8.43 5.99 -0.27
N TRP A 106 7.11 5.84 -0.12
CA TRP A 106 6.51 4.96 0.87
C TRP A 106 6.88 3.49 0.65
N ALA A 107 7.06 3.04 -0.60
CA ALA A 107 7.58 1.71 -0.89
C ALA A 107 8.95 1.48 -0.23
N PHE A 108 9.88 2.42 -0.36
CA PHE A 108 11.20 2.32 0.28
C PHE A 108 11.10 2.37 1.80
N CYS A 109 10.26 3.23 2.36
CA CYS A 109 9.98 3.24 3.81
C CYS A 109 9.46 1.87 4.29
N TRP A 110 8.50 1.28 3.57
CA TRP A 110 7.96 -0.04 3.86
C TRP A 110 9.03 -1.12 3.83
N TRP A 111 9.93 -1.09 2.84
CA TRP A 111 11.01 -2.07 2.73
C TRP A 111 11.94 -2.06 3.95
N VAL A 112 12.26 -0.88 4.47
CA VAL A 112 13.17 -0.71 5.60
C VAL A 112 12.48 -1.04 6.93
N LEU A 113 11.26 -0.53 7.14
CA LEU A 113 10.55 -0.61 8.41
C LEU A 113 9.88 -1.97 8.64
N VAL A 114 9.33 -2.58 7.59
CA VAL A 114 8.53 -3.80 7.75
C VAL A 114 9.42 -5.04 7.77
N LYS A 115 9.09 -5.98 8.66
CA LYS A 115 9.69 -7.32 8.74
C LYS A 115 8.59 -8.37 8.58
N ASP A 116 8.89 -9.44 7.85
CA ASP A 116 7.86 -10.42 7.48
C ASP A 116 7.36 -11.26 8.66
N LYS A 117 8.19 -11.42 9.68
CA LYS A 117 7.91 -12.28 10.84
C LYS A 117 8.34 -11.61 12.16
N PRO A 118 7.61 -11.83 13.26
CA PRO A 118 8.01 -11.39 14.60
C PRO A 118 9.36 -11.98 15.04
N SER A 119 9.75 -13.15 14.51
CA SER A 119 11.06 -13.75 14.78
C SER A 119 12.24 -12.96 14.20
N GLN A 120 11.99 -12.02 13.28
CA GLN A 120 13.02 -11.20 12.65
C GLN A 120 13.28 -9.88 13.37
N VAL A 121 12.54 -9.57 14.44
CA VAL A 121 12.74 -8.37 15.25
C VAL A 121 13.40 -8.68 16.59
N SER A 122 14.39 -7.87 16.93
CA SER A 122 15.15 -7.97 18.19
C SER A 122 14.46 -7.25 19.36
N TRP A 123 13.45 -6.42 19.09
CA TRP A 123 12.79 -5.59 20.11
C TRP A 123 11.61 -6.29 20.79
N LEU A 124 11.09 -7.40 20.25
CA LEU A 124 10.00 -8.17 20.87
C LEU A 124 10.57 -9.15 21.91
N ALA A 125 9.96 -9.21 23.09
CA ALA A 125 10.30 -10.20 24.11
C ALA A 125 9.96 -11.63 23.63
N GLU A 126 10.71 -12.63 24.11
CA GLU A 126 10.48 -14.04 23.71
C GLU A 126 9.08 -14.55 24.08
N SER A 127 8.50 -14.06 25.18
CA SER A 127 7.13 -14.38 25.60
C SER A 127 6.07 -13.88 24.60
N GLU A 128 6.27 -12.71 24.01
CA GLU A 128 5.37 -12.15 23.00
C GLU A 128 5.51 -12.88 21.65
N LYS A 129 6.73 -13.31 21.31
CA LYS A 129 6.99 -14.13 20.13
C LYS A 129 6.28 -15.49 20.24
N ALA A 130 6.29 -16.09 21.43
CA ALA A 130 5.59 -17.35 21.71
C ALA A 130 4.05 -17.19 21.60
N ALA A 131 3.50 -16.11 22.17
CA ALA A 131 2.07 -15.82 22.10
C ALA A 131 1.54 -15.59 20.66
N LEU A 132 2.40 -15.17 19.73
CA LEU A 132 2.07 -15.01 18.30
C LEU A 132 2.12 -16.32 17.51
N GLN A 133 2.67 -17.41 18.09
CA GLN A 133 2.78 -18.72 17.44
C GLN A 133 1.66 -19.70 17.83
N GLU A 134 0.85 -19.39 18.84
CA GLU A 134 -0.36 -20.15 19.27
C GLU A 134 -1.64 -19.75 18.48
#